data_AF-A0A943U0J6-F1
#
_entry.id   AF-A0A943U0J6-F1
#
_cell.length_a   1.000
_cell.length_b   1.000
_cell.length_c   1.000
_cell.angle_alpha   90.00
_cell.angle_beta   90.00
_cell.angle_gamma   90.00
#
_symmetry.space_group_name_H-M   'P 1'
#
loop_
_entity.id
_entity.type
_entity.pdbx_description
1 polymer ?
#
loop_
_entity_poly.entity_id
_entity_poly.type
_entity_poly.pdbx_seq_one_letter_code
_entity_poly.pdbx_strand_id
1 'polypeptide(L)' 'MSDMIRHPDHYTWKGTECKKVIEIMTRGLSGAEAYYMGNIIKYLYRYPKKGTLYSDLAKAEEYTKFLRELFMEDGGKA' A
#
# COMPACT_ATOMS: atom_id res chain seq x y z
N MET A 1 -21.28 -11.10 12.32
CA MET A 1 -19.88 -11.11 12.80
C MET A 1 -19.00 -10.85 11.59
N SER A 2 -18.30 -9.72 11.54
CA SER A 2 -17.30 -9.49 10.48
C SER A 2 -16.17 -10.51 10.66
N ASP A 3 -15.75 -11.17 9.59
CA ASP A 3 -14.52 -11.96 9.60
C ASP A 3 -13.36 -10.96 9.65
N MET A 4 -12.98 -10.55 10.86
CA MET A 4 -11.92 -9.57 11.10
C MET A 4 -10.56 -10.05 10.58
N ILE A 5 -10.43 -11.33 10.25
CA ILE A 5 -9.21 -11.93 9.72
C ILE A 5 -9.21 -11.84 8.19
N ARG A 6 -10.33 -12.19 7.53
CA ARG A 6 -10.40 -12.23 6.04
C ARG A 6 -10.94 -10.95 5.41
N HIS A 7 -11.90 -10.27 6.06
CA HIS A 7 -12.60 -9.09 5.55
C HIS A 7 -12.76 -7.97 6.59
N PRO A 8 -11.68 -7.49 7.23
CA PRO A 8 -11.74 -6.31 8.08
C PRO A 8 -12.29 -5.08 7.35
N ASP A 9 -13.24 -4.37 7.98
CA ASP A 9 -13.96 -3.22 7.39
C ASP A 9 -13.03 -2.13 6.82
N HIS A 10 -11.90 -1.87 7.48
CA HIS A 10 -10.93 -0.87 7.04
C HIS A 10 -10.16 -1.27 5.76
N TYR A 11 -10.42 -2.47 5.25
CA TYR A 11 -9.89 -2.98 3.99
C TYR A 11 -10.97 -3.21 2.92
N THR A 12 -12.26 -3.02 3.21
CA THR A 12 -13.37 -3.26 2.27
C THR A 12 -14.26 -2.03 2.03
N TRP A 13 -14.00 -0.93 2.74
CA TRP A 13 -14.90 0.24 2.82
C TRP A 13 -15.03 1.11 1.55
N LYS A 14 -14.12 1.01 0.58
CA LYS A 14 -14.17 1.81 -0.67
C LYS A 14 -15.00 1.15 -1.79
N GLY A 15 -15.88 0.21 -1.45
CA GLY A 15 -16.65 -0.58 -2.44
C GLY A 15 -15.83 -1.68 -3.15
N THR A 16 -14.58 -1.89 -2.72
CA THR A 16 -13.69 -2.98 -3.18
C THR A 16 -12.66 -3.28 -2.10
N GLU A 17 -12.07 -4.48 -2.13
CA GLU A 17 -11.03 -4.84 -1.17
C GLU A 17 -9.71 -4.13 -1.48
N CYS A 18 -9.02 -3.65 -0.46
CA CYS A 18 -7.68 -3.09 -0.58
C CYS A 18 -6.70 -4.07 -1.22
N LYS A 19 -6.82 -5.38 -0.92
CA LYS A 19 -6.04 -6.42 -1.58
C LYS A 19 -6.24 -6.37 -3.10
N LYS A 20 -7.48 -6.19 -3.56
CA LYS A 20 -7.79 -6.08 -4.99
C LYS A 20 -7.14 -4.84 -5.61
N VAL A 21 -7.14 -3.71 -4.90
CA VAL A 21 -6.47 -2.48 -5.35
C VAL A 21 -4.96 -2.70 -5.46
N ILE A 22 -4.35 -3.33 -4.45
CA ILE A 22 -2.92 -3.68 -4.46
C ILE A 22 -2.62 -4.60 -5.66
N GLU A 23 -3.38 -5.69 -5.82
CA GLU A 23 -3.22 -6.64 -6.93
C GLU A 23 -3.30 -6.00 -8.32
N ILE A 24 -4.13 -4.97 -8.50
CA ILE A 24 -4.27 -4.24 -9.78
C ILE A 24 -3.06 -3.33 -10.00
N MET A 25 -2.69 -2.55 -8.98
CA MET A 25 -1.65 -1.53 -9.09
C MET A 25 -0.24 -2.10 -9.10
N THR A 26 -0.02 -3.31 -8.57
CA THR A 26 1.28 -4.00 -8.63
C THR A 26 1.43 -4.92 -9.84
N ARG A 27 0.50 -4.90 -10.81
CA ARG A 27 0.63 -5.72 -12.03
C ARG A 27 1.84 -5.25 -12.84
N GLY A 28 2.69 -6.20 -13.23
CA GLY A 28 3.91 -5.92 -13.99
C GLY A 28 5.10 -5.50 -13.10
N LEU A 29 4.87 -5.28 -11.80
CA LEU A 29 5.95 -5.00 -10.84
C LEU A 29 6.48 -6.31 -10.26
N SER A 30 7.72 -6.31 -9.81
CA SER A 30 8.31 -7.47 -9.14
C SER A 30 9.26 -7.06 -8.01
N GLY A 31 9.67 -8.03 -7.19
CA GLY A 31 10.67 -7.82 -6.14
C GLY A 31 10.33 -6.69 -5.16
N ALA A 32 11.33 -5.86 -4.85
CA ALA A 32 11.22 -4.76 -3.91
C ALA A 32 10.21 -3.70 -4.37
N GLU A 33 10.15 -3.40 -5.67
CA GLU A 33 9.24 -2.42 -6.25
C GLU A 33 7.77 -2.78 -5.95
N ALA A 34 7.37 -4.03 -6.25
CA ALA A 34 6.01 -4.52 -5.98
C ALA A 34 5.67 -4.48 -4.47
N TYR A 35 6.64 -4.83 -3.63
CA TYR A 35 6.47 -4.81 -2.18
C TYR A 35 6.26 -3.39 -1.63
N TYR A 36 7.08 -2.43 -2.08
CA TYR A 36 6.95 -1.04 -1.66
C TYR A 36 5.65 -0.41 -2.17
N MET A 37 5.32 -0.61 -3.46
CA MET A 37 4.06 -0.16 -4.05
C MET A 37 2.85 -0.68 -3.29
N GLY A 38 2.81 -1.98 -2.96
CA GLY A 38 1.72 -2.58 -2.20
C GLY A 38 1.56 -1.97 -0.81
N ASN A 39 2.66 -1.64 -0.13
CA ASN A 39 2.61 -0.98 1.18
C ASN A 39 2.11 0.47 1.09
N ILE A 40 2.56 1.25 0.11
CA ILE A 40 2.08 2.62 -0.14
C ILE A 40 0.55 2.60 -0.29
N ILE A 41 0.04 1.75 -1.19
CA ILE A 41 -1.40 1.61 -1.44
C ILE A 41 -2.13 1.17 -0.18
N LYS A 42 -1.61 0.17 0.54
CA LYS A 42 -2.19 -0.33 1.79
C LYS A 42 -2.41 0.80 2.79
N TYR A 43 -1.40 1.62 3.03
CA TYR A 43 -1.51 2.68 4.03
C TYR A 43 -2.40 3.83 3.57
N LEU A 44 -2.31 4.23 2.30
CA LEU A 44 -3.20 5.23 1.72
C LEU A 44 -4.67 4.79 1.68
N TYR A 45 -4.93 3.50 1.51
CA TYR A 45 -6.29 2.95 1.57
C TYR A 45 -6.84 2.97 3.01
N ARG A 46 -6.01 2.68 4.01
CA ARG A 46 -6.43 2.47 5.41
C ARG A 46 -6.62 3.76 6.20
N TYR A 47 -5.79 4.78 5.97
CA TYR A 47 -5.73 5.97 6.83
C TYR A 47 -7.10 6.62 7.13
N PRO A 48 -8.07 6.71 6.18
CA PRO A 48 -9.32 7.40 6.44
C PRO A 48 -10.28 6.62 7.34
N LYS A 49 -10.07 5.29 7.47
CA LYS A 49 -11.07 4.39 8.09
C LYS A 49 -10.55 3.63 9.30
N LYS A 50 -9.26 3.33 9.37
CA LYS A 50 -8.69 2.48 10.43
C LYS A 50 -8.58 3.17 11.80
N GLY A 51 -8.53 4.51 11.82
CA GLY A 51 -8.29 5.28 13.05
C GLY A 51 -6.81 5.47 13.39
N THR A 52 -5.89 5.17 12.47
CA THR A 52 -4.43 5.34 12.63
C THR A 52 -3.83 6.35 11.67
N LEU A 53 -4.52 7.47 11.43
CA LEU A 53 -4.20 8.51 10.44
C LEU A 53 -2.70 8.83 10.34
N TYR A 54 -2.11 9.37 11.41
CA TYR A 54 -0.70 9.81 11.39
C TYR A 54 0.27 8.65 11.15
N SER A 55 0.02 7.47 11.74
CA SER A 55 0.88 6.30 11.57
C SER A 55 0.79 5.72 10.16
N ASP A 56 -0.40 5.68 9.56
CA ASP A 56 -0.56 5.20 8.19
C ASP A 56 0.08 6.18 7.19
N LEU A 57 -0.09 7.50 7.37
CA LEU A 57 0.56 8.49 6.51
C LEU A 57 2.10 8.44 6.59
N ALA A 58 2.66 8.38 7.81
CA ALA A 58 4.11 8.26 8.00
C ALA A 58 4.68 6.98 7.36
N LYS A 59 3.95 5.86 7.44
CA LYS A 59 4.36 4.62 6.77
C LYS A 59 4.26 4.72 5.26
N ALA A 60 3.22 5.37 4.72
CA ALA A 60 3.12 5.60 3.29
C ALA A 60 4.31 6.44 2.76
N GLU A 61 4.70 7.47 3.51
CA GLU A 61 5.88 8.29 3.23
C GLU A 61 7.17 7.47 3.25
N GLU A 62 7.39 6.67 4.30
CA GLU A 62 8.57 5.80 4.42
C GLU A 62 8.71 4.82 3.25
N TYR A 63 7.62 4.14 2.87
CA TYR A 63 7.66 3.23 1.73
C TYR A 63 7.82 3.95 0.38
N THR A 64 7.33 5.18 0.26
CA THR A 64 7.59 6.02 -0.92
C THR A 64 9.06 6.39 -1.02
N LYS A 65 9.70 6.68 0.12
CA LYS A 65 11.15 6.91 0.18
C LYS A 65 11.94 5.68 -0.27
N PHE A 66 11.61 4.48 0.21
CA PHE A 66 12.27 3.24 -0.23
C PHE A 66 12.10 2.98 -1.72
N LEU A 67 10.89 3.20 -2.26
CA LEU A 67 10.63 3.06 -3.69
C LEU A 67 11.49 4.03 -4.51
N ARG A 68 11.60 5.29 -4.07
CA ARG A 68 12.45 6.29 -4.72
C ARG A 68 13.93 5.89 -4.68
N GLU A 69 14.41 5.43 -3.54
CA GLU A 69 15.82 5.00 -3.36
C GLU A 69 16.16 3.82 -4.27
N LEU A 70 15.27 2.84 -4.41
CA LEU A 70 15.42 1.71 -5.34
C LEU A 70 15.75 2.18 -6.77
N PHE A 71 15.04 3.19 -7.29
CA PHE A 71 15.29 3.73 -8.62
C PHE A 71 16.51 4.65 -8.70
N MET A 72 16.92 5.29 -7.59
CA MET A 72 18.14 6.10 -7.56
C MET A 72 19.40 5.22 -7.58
N GLU A 73 19.36 4.06 -6.91
CA GLU A 73 20.44 3.08 -6.91
C GLU A 73 20.56 2.36 -8.27
N ASP A 74 19.44 2.10 -8.95
CA ASP A 74 19.41 1.47 -10.29
C ASP A 74 19.73 2.45 -11.45
N GLY A 75 20.21 3.66 -11.15
CA GLY A 75 20.63 4.63 -12.16
C GLY A 75 19.51 5.39 -12.86
N GLY A 76 18.34 5.52 -12.21
CA GLY A 76 17.27 6.42 -12.65
C GLY A 76 16.58 6.01 -13.95
N LYS A 77 16.37 4.71 -14.18
CA LYS A 77 15.50 4.28 -15.27
C LYS A 77 14.04 4.33 -14.81
N ALA A 78 13.40 5.47 -15.09
CA ALA A 78 11.96 5.57 -15.24
C ALA A 78 11.53 5.10 -16.63
#